data_AF-A0A7G5EGH9-F1
#
_entry.id   AF-A0A7G5EGH9-F1
#
_cell.length_a   1.000
_cell.length_b   1.000
_cell.length_c   1.000
_cell.angle_alpha   90.00
_cell.angle_beta   90.00
_cell.angle_gamma   90.00
#
_symmetry.space_group_name_H-M   'P 1'
#
loop_
_entity.id
_entity.type
_entity.pdbx_description
1 polymer ?
#
loop_
_entity_poly.entity_id
_entity_poly.type
_entity_poly.pdbx_seq_one_letter_code
_entity_poly.pdbx_strand_id
1 'polypeptide(L)'
;MKHLYLWSLSALLALTGCATTETGAPNSLPVDPPLKASTAPHTPSYPSGPLSPINATNLQGNGAVTNLAVPDDLWDRIRRGFAMPDLENDLVASQEQWYSTRPDYIQRMTARSSKYMFHIVEELERRGMPTELALLPYIESAYNPQAVSSAKAAGMWQFMPATGTYFDLKQNMFRDDRRDVLASTRAALDYLQKLYNMFGDWHLALAAYNWGEGSVGRAIARNQKQGLGGAYTDLSMPDETRNYVPKLQAVKNIIAHPERFQAELPLIENHPYFQAVTLDRDIDTAQVAEMAGVTMDELKSLNPSFNRPVIFKAGTPQVLLPWDNANVFRRNLQAHEKGQYASWTVWTVPSTMTVATAAGMVSMSENDLRAVNNIPPRMMVKGGSSLMVPRSAAVKQDVSSHLADNAHIALTPEVVTRRTTVKARKGDTVARVAQRYRVTASQVADWNDVGVKSAFKVGHQVVLYMPVRVGAAPAPRGRASARNSSNARKPAVRQTATKKAPSKRSTSTTKKKR
;
A
#
# COMPACT_ATOMS: atom_id res chain seq x y z
N MET A 1 -19.57 -32.92 6.64
CA MET A 1 -19.37 -33.76 5.44
C MET A 1 -18.83 -32.82 4.36
N LYS A 2 -17.53 -32.54 4.28
CA LYS A 2 -16.43 -33.33 3.67
C LYS A 2 -16.66 -33.65 2.18
N HIS A 3 -15.84 -32.98 1.35
CA HIS A 3 -15.40 -33.33 -0.02
C HIS A 3 -16.45 -33.13 -1.13
N LEU A 4 -16.18 -32.71 -2.36
CA LEU A 4 -14.99 -32.69 -3.24
C LEU A 4 -15.32 -31.60 -4.33
N TYR A 5 -14.38 -30.89 -4.95
CA TYR A 5 -13.90 -31.23 -6.30
C TYR A 5 -12.60 -30.47 -6.62
N LEU A 6 -11.64 -31.23 -7.15
CA LEU A 6 -10.33 -30.82 -7.64
C LEU A 6 -10.38 -30.44 -9.13
N TRP A 7 -9.51 -29.50 -9.50
CA TRP A 7 -8.61 -29.45 -10.67
C TRP A 7 -9.13 -29.75 -12.09
N SER A 8 -8.85 -28.82 -13.01
CA SER A 8 -8.16 -29.14 -14.27
C SER A 8 -7.46 -27.91 -14.88
N LEU A 9 -6.16 -28.09 -15.14
CA LEU A 9 -5.27 -27.23 -15.92
C LEU A 9 -4.64 -28.13 -17.00
N SER A 10 -4.26 -27.55 -18.14
CA SER A 10 -3.57 -28.13 -19.33
C SER A 10 -4.54 -28.54 -20.46
N ALA A 11 -4.27 -28.36 -21.76
CA ALA A 11 -3.28 -27.66 -22.59
C ALA A 11 -3.73 -27.86 -24.06
N LEU A 12 -2.95 -27.32 -25.04
CA LEU A 12 -2.99 -27.47 -26.52
C LEU A 12 -3.69 -26.33 -27.30
N LEU A 13 -3.18 -25.84 -28.45
CA LEU A 13 -1.87 -25.98 -29.10
C LEU A 13 -1.74 -24.88 -30.18
N ALA A 14 -0.49 -24.66 -30.61
CA ALA A 14 0.03 -23.75 -31.63
C ALA A 14 -0.68 -23.73 -33.01
N LEU A 15 -0.61 -22.56 -33.66
CA LEU A 15 -0.54 -22.43 -35.11
C LEU A 15 0.57 -21.43 -35.50
N THR A 16 1.57 -21.96 -36.17
CA THR A 16 2.70 -21.29 -36.82
C THR A 16 2.33 -20.90 -38.26
N GLY A 17 2.72 -19.71 -38.71
CA GLY A 17 2.66 -19.29 -40.11
C GLY A 17 3.76 -18.27 -40.43
N CYS A 18 4.57 -18.60 -41.42
CA CYS A 18 5.83 -17.97 -41.80
C CYS A 18 5.70 -16.53 -42.34
N ALA A 19 6.71 -15.69 -42.11
CA ALA A 19 7.08 -14.63 -43.04
C ALA A 19 8.60 -14.35 -42.96
N THR A 20 9.15 -14.18 -44.15
CA THR A 20 10.56 -14.09 -44.58
C THR A 20 11.30 -12.82 -44.13
N THR A 21 12.62 -12.95 -44.04
CA THR A 21 13.61 -11.95 -43.61
C THR A 21 14.10 -11.07 -44.76
N GLU A 22 14.09 -9.75 -44.56
CA GLU A 22 14.98 -8.81 -45.26
C GLU A 22 15.78 -7.98 -44.23
N THR A 23 17.06 -7.83 -44.54
CA THR A 23 18.13 -7.22 -43.74
C THR A 23 18.17 -5.69 -43.86
N GLY A 24 18.28 -4.99 -42.73
CA GLY A 24 18.57 -3.55 -42.66
C GLY A 24 19.11 -3.12 -41.28
N ALA A 25 20.14 -2.28 -41.28
CA ALA A 25 21.00 -1.87 -40.16
C ALA A 25 20.29 -0.96 -39.09
N PRO A 26 20.97 -0.56 -37.98
CA PRO A 26 20.32 -0.25 -36.70
C PRO A 26 19.70 1.15 -36.67
N ASN A 27 18.44 1.23 -36.20
CA ASN A 27 17.74 2.50 -35.98
C ASN A 27 17.57 2.80 -34.49
N SER A 28 17.97 4.02 -34.14
CA SER A 28 17.83 4.72 -32.88
C SER A 28 16.37 4.91 -32.45
N LEU A 29 16.18 5.03 -31.12
CA LEU A 29 14.91 5.33 -30.45
C LEU A 29 14.21 6.57 -31.02
N PRO A 30 12.86 6.62 -31.05
CA PRO A 30 12.13 7.80 -31.47
C PRO A 30 12.27 8.91 -30.42
N VAL A 31 12.84 10.03 -30.84
CA VAL A 31 12.70 11.31 -30.16
C VAL A 31 11.40 11.91 -30.66
N ASP A 32 10.49 12.27 -29.75
CA ASP A 32 9.28 13.03 -30.09
C ASP A 32 9.66 14.29 -30.87
N PRO A 33 8.96 14.62 -31.96
CA PRO A 33 9.21 15.87 -32.66
C PRO A 33 8.84 17.05 -31.73
N PRO A 34 9.63 18.14 -31.71
CA PRO A 34 9.21 19.35 -31.06
C PRO A 34 7.92 19.85 -31.73
N LEU A 35 6.98 20.32 -30.90
CA LEU A 35 5.77 21.03 -31.33
C LEU A 35 6.13 22.01 -32.45
N LYS A 36 5.63 21.73 -33.67
CA LYS A 36 5.68 22.72 -34.76
C LYS A 36 4.85 23.92 -34.32
N ALA A 37 5.53 24.99 -33.93
CA ALA A 37 4.93 26.31 -33.93
C ALA A 37 4.42 26.58 -35.35
N SER A 38 3.12 26.80 -35.49
CA SER A 38 2.52 27.29 -36.73
C SER A 38 3.02 28.72 -36.95
N THR A 39 4.11 28.87 -37.71
CA THR A 39 4.59 30.17 -38.20
C THR A 39 3.92 30.50 -39.52
N ALA A 40 2.59 30.47 -39.56
CA ALA A 40 1.88 31.25 -40.56
C ALA A 40 1.88 32.70 -40.05
N PRO A 41 2.35 33.69 -40.82
CA PRO A 41 2.17 35.08 -40.44
C PRO A 41 0.67 35.37 -40.42
N HIS A 42 0.10 35.45 -39.21
CA HIS A 42 -1.21 36.04 -39.01
C HIS A 42 -1.10 37.52 -39.40
N THR A 43 -1.38 37.81 -40.67
CA THR A 43 -1.61 39.18 -41.10
C THR A 43 -2.93 39.59 -40.45
N PRO A 44 -2.94 40.60 -39.56
CA PRO A 44 -4.20 41.09 -39.02
C PRO A 44 -5.02 41.62 -40.21
N SER A 45 -6.20 41.04 -40.42
CA SER A 45 -7.16 41.58 -41.38
C SER A 45 -7.82 42.78 -40.73
N TYR A 46 -7.35 43.97 -41.12
CA TYR A 46 -8.00 45.21 -40.75
C TYR A 46 -9.12 45.49 -41.75
N PRO A 47 -10.37 45.69 -41.31
CA PRO A 47 -11.44 46.14 -42.18
C PRO A 47 -11.04 47.50 -42.78
N SER A 48 -10.86 47.56 -44.10
CA SER A 48 -10.52 48.79 -44.85
C SER A 48 -11.75 49.54 -45.38
N GLY A 49 -12.95 49.10 -44.99
CA GLY A 49 -14.21 49.76 -45.33
C GLY A 49 -14.53 50.94 -44.41
N PRO A 50 -15.49 51.81 -44.80
CA PRO A 50 -15.98 52.87 -43.92
C PRO A 50 -16.48 52.27 -42.58
N LEU A 51 -16.26 52.99 -41.48
CA LEU A 51 -16.70 52.58 -40.14
C LEU A 51 -18.22 52.45 -40.13
N SER A 52 -18.71 51.22 -40.21
CA SER A 52 -20.11 50.90 -40.01
C SER A 52 -20.39 50.82 -38.50
N PRO A 53 -21.48 51.42 -37.99
CA PRO A 53 -21.87 51.22 -36.59
C PRO A 53 -22.10 49.73 -36.34
N ILE A 54 -21.56 49.22 -35.24
CA ILE A 54 -21.90 47.89 -34.74
C ILE A 54 -23.36 47.97 -34.30
N ASN A 55 -24.27 47.58 -35.20
CA ASN A 55 -25.67 47.45 -34.85
C ASN A 55 -25.80 46.39 -33.77
N ALA A 56 -26.58 46.68 -32.72
CA ALA A 56 -26.91 45.70 -31.69
C ALA A 56 -27.66 44.54 -32.36
N THR A 57 -26.91 43.49 -32.73
CA THR A 57 -27.50 42.26 -33.22
C THR A 57 -28.24 41.66 -32.04
N ASN A 58 -29.57 41.67 -32.09
CA ASN A 58 -30.40 40.90 -31.18
C ASN A 58 -30.11 39.42 -31.49
N LEU A 59 -29.16 38.84 -30.76
CA LEU A 59 -28.90 37.41 -30.78
C LEU A 59 -30.05 36.71 -30.05
N GLN A 60 -31.16 36.53 -30.74
CA GLN A 60 -32.14 35.50 -30.40
C GLN A 60 -31.55 34.15 -30.82
N GLY A 61 -30.51 33.71 -30.09
CA GLY A 61 -29.93 32.39 -30.21
C GLY A 61 -30.24 31.60 -28.95
N ASN A 62 -30.95 30.47 -29.09
CA ASN A 62 -31.15 29.45 -28.05
C ASN A 62 -29.84 28.72 -27.63
N GLY A 63 -28.69 29.36 -27.78
CA GLY A 63 -27.42 28.84 -27.28
C GLY A 63 -27.20 29.34 -25.86
N ALA A 64 -27.12 28.44 -24.89
CA ALA A 64 -26.75 28.75 -23.52
C ALA A 64 -25.46 29.60 -23.54
N VAL A 65 -25.58 30.88 -23.17
CA VAL A 65 -24.44 31.76 -22.98
C VAL A 65 -23.62 31.14 -21.86
N THR A 66 -22.44 30.60 -22.18
CA THR A 66 -21.52 30.06 -21.16
C THR A 66 -21.16 31.22 -20.23
N ASN A 67 -21.58 31.13 -18.97
CA ASN A 67 -21.41 32.22 -18.03
C ASN A 67 -19.90 32.40 -17.74
N LEU A 68 -19.32 33.48 -18.25
CA LEU A 68 -17.87 33.78 -18.19
C LEU A 68 -17.40 34.23 -16.79
N ALA A 69 -18.30 34.31 -15.81
CA ALA A 69 -17.97 34.64 -14.44
C ALA A 69 -17.20 33.49 -13.76
N VAL A 70 -16.09 33.82 -13.09
CA VAL A 70 -15.37 32.87 -12.23
C VAL A 70 -16.34 32.36 -11.15
N PRO A 71 -16.37 31.04 -10.85
CA PRO A 71 -17.25 30.54 -9.80
C PRO A 71 -16.93 31.18 -8.45
N ASP A 72 -17.98 31.61 -7.73
CA ASP A 72 -17.84 32.33 -6.45
C ASP A 72 -17.19 31.46 -5.37
N ASP A 73 -17.58 30.18 -5.35
CA ASP A 73 -17.07 29.17 -4.45
C ASP A 73 -16.96 27.81 -5.15
N LEU A 74 -16.47 26.81 -4.44
CA LEU A 74 -16.32 25.46 -5.00
C LEU A 74 -17.69 24.78 -5.26
N TRP A 75 -18.75 25.15 -4.54
CA TRP A 75 -20.09 24.60 -4.76
C TRP A 75 -20.70 25.09 -6.06
N ASP A 76 -20.55 26.37 -6.40
CA ASP A 76 -20.91 26.90 -7.71
C ASP A 76 -20.11 26.22 -8.83
N ARG A 77 -18.79 26.05 -8.66
CA ARG A 77 -17.95 25.33 -9.63
C ARG A 77 -18.44 23.90 -9.88
N ILE A 78 -18.75 23.16 -8.81
CA ILE A 78 -19.30 21.81 -8.91
C ILE A 78 -20.66 21.82 -9.61
N ARG A 79 -21.59 22.70 -9.22
CA ARG A 79 -22.93 22.76 -9.85
C ARG A 79 -22.87 23.00 -11.36
N ARG A 80 -21.95 23.86 -11.82
CA ARG A 80 -21.74 24.15 -13.25
C ARG A 80 -21.20 22.95 -14.03
N GLY A 81 -20.53 22.02 -13.36
CA GLY A 81 -19.97 20.81 -13.97
C GLY A 81 -20.86 19.58 -13.83
N PHE A 82 -22.11 19.71 -13.39
CA PHE A 82 -23.06 18.60 -13.35
C PHE A 82 -23.40 18.13 -14.76
N ALA A 83 -23.30 16.83 -15.01
CA ALA A 83 -23.46 16.27 -16.36
C ALA A 83 -24.09 14.88 -16.42
N MET A 84 -24.30 14.20 -15.30
CA MET A 84 -24.98 12.89 -15.28
C MET A 84 -26.49 13.09 -15.45
N PRO A 85 -27.18 12.20 -16.20
CA PRO A 85 -28.64 12.18 -16.26
C PRO A 85 -29.25 12.06 -14.87
N ASP A 86 -30.31 12.81 -14.60
CA ASP A 86 -31.00 12.70 -13.32
C ASP A 86 -31.73 11.37 -13.19
N LEU A 87 -31.60 10.76 -12.01
CA LEU A 87 -32.39 9.60 -11.61
C LEU A 87 -33.57 10.08 -10.77
N GLU A 88 -34.80 9.81 -11.22
CA GLU A 88 -36.02 10.14 -10.49
C GLU A 88 -36.75 8.86 -10.08
N ASN A 89 -36.78 8.56 -8.77
CA ASN A 89 -37.58 7.46 -8.20
C ASN A 89 -37.76 7.61 -6.68
N ASP A 90 -38.59 6.77 -6.08
CA ASP A 90 -38.89 6.77 -4.64
C ASP A 90 -37.66 6.54 -3.75
N LEU A 91 -36.63 5.84 -4.24
CA LEU A 91 -35.40 5.65 -3.48
C LEU A 91 -34.65 6.98 -3.34
N VAL A 92 -34.63 7.81 -4.39
CA VAL A 92 -34.01 9.14 -4.34
C VAL A 92 -34.74 10.01 -3.32
N ALA A 93 -36.07 10.09 -3.38
CA ALA A 93 -36.87 10.85 -2.42
C ALA A 93 -36.65 10.39 -0.97
N SER A 94 -36.53 9.08 -0.75
CA SER A 94 -36.21 8.51 0.57
C SER A 94 -34.83 8.93 1.07
N GLN A 95 -33.81 8.94 0.20
CA GLN A 95 -32.47 9.40 0.55
C GLN A 95 -32.42 10.91 0.78
N GLU A 96 -33.11 11.71 -0.03
CA GLU A 96 -33.23 13.16 0.17
C GLU A 96 -33.80 13.48 1.56
N GLN A 97 -34.89 12.81 1.94
CA GLN A 97 -35.48 12.95 3.27
C GLN A 97 -34.51 12.50 4.37
N TRP A 98 -33.73 11.44 4.13
CA TRP A 98 -32.74 10.96 5.08
C TRP A 98 -31.64 12.01 5.34
N TYR A 99 -31.15 12.67 4.30
CA TYR A 99 -30.12 13.70 4.41
C TYR A 99 -30.66 15.02 4.97
N SER A 100 -31.84 15.48 4.53
CA SER A 100 -32.45 16.74 4.99
C SER A 100 -32.76 16.72 6.49
N THR A 101 -33.11 15.54 7.04
CA THR A 101 -33.32 15.36 8.49
C THR A 101 -32.02 15.25 9.28
N ARG A 102 -30.85 15.40 8.65
CA ARG A 102 -29.51 15.25 9.27
C ARG A 102 -28.55 16.39 8.86
N PRO A 103 -28.87 17.65 9.17
CA PRO A 103 -28.03 18.80 8.82
C PRO A 103 -26.61 18.68 9.37
N ASP A 104 -26.43 18.19 10.61
CA ASP A 104 -25.09 17.97 11.19
C ASP A 104 -24.25 16.98 10.38
N TYR A 105 -24.89 16.02 9.71
CA TYR A 105 -24.19 15.05 8.87
C TYR A 105 -23.64 15.74 7.62
N ILE A 106 -24.44 16.58 6.95
CA ILE A 106 -24.00 17.40 5.82
C ILE A 106 -22.86 18.32 6.23
N GLN A 107 -23.03 19.09 7.31
CA GLN A 107 -21.99 20.00 7.81
C GLN A 107 -20.66 19.28 8.10
N ARG A 108 -20.70 18.11 8.75
CA ARG A 108 -19.47 17.32 9.01
C ARG A 108 -18.81 16.83 7.72
N MET A 109 -19.59 16.38 6.74
CA MET A 109 -19.04 15.95 5.44
C MET A 109 -18.41 17.13 4.71
N THR A 110 -19.07 18.28 4.69
CA THR A 110 -18.56 19.52 4.08
C THR A 110 -17.26 19.98 4.74
N ALA A 111 -17.23 20.00 6.08
CA ALA A 111 -16.03 20.38 6.83
C ALA A 111 -14.84 19.45 6.50
N ARG A 112 -15.08 18.14 6.37
CA ARG A 112 -14.04 17.17 5.97
C ARG A 112 -13.64 17.32 4.50
N SER A 113 -14.61 17.57 3.62
CA SER A 113 -14.35 17.66 2.18
C SER A 113 -13.59 18.91 1.79
N SER A 114 -13.70 20.00 2.56
CA SER A 114 -13.04 21.29 2.31
C SER A 114 -11.54 21.16 1.98
N LYS A 115 -10.84 20.19 2.59
CA LYS A 115 -9.40 19.96 2.37
C LYS A 115 -9.06 19.31 1.03
N TYR A 116 -9.98 18.56 0.43
CA TYR A 116 -9.66 17.64 -0.68
C TYR A 116 -10.52 17.87 -1.93
N MET A 117 -11.72 18.42 -1.76
CA MET A 117 -12.71 18.59 -2.82
C MET A 117 -12.14 19.36 -4.02
N PHE A 118 -11.37 20.43 -3.79
CA PHE A 118 -10.77 21.22 -4.86
C PHE A 118 -9.92 20.36 -5.79
N HIS A 119 -9.05 19.50 -5.22
CA HIS A 119 -8.19 18.61 -5.99
C HIS A 119 -9.00 17.60 -6.81
N ILE A 120 -10.06 17.03 -6.22
CA ILE A 120 -10.91 16.05 -6.90
C ILE A 120 -11.66 16.69 -8.07
N VAL A 121 -12.23 17.88 -7.87
CA VAL A 121 -12.92 18.64 -8.93
C VAL A 121 -11.96 18.99 -10.06
N GLU A 122 -10.75 19.44 -9.75
CA GLU A 122 -9.72 19.73 -10.75
C GLU A 122 -9.34 18.48 -11.57
N GLU A 123 -9.19 17.32 -10.92
CA GLU A 123 -8.92 16.06 -11.62
C GLU A 123 -10.09 15.60 -12.51
N LEU A 124 -11.35 15.78 -12.06
CA LEU A 124 -12.54 15.48 -12.86
C LEU A 124 -12.63 16.36 -14.10
N GLU A 125 -12.43 17.67 -13.95
CA GLU A 125 -12.45 18.63 -15.06
C GLU A 125 -11.33 18.34 -16.08
N ARG A 126 -10.12 18.03 -15.63
CA ARG A 126 -9.00 17.62 -16.51
C ARG A 126 -9.33 16.39 -17.35
N ARG A 127 -10.21 15.51 -16.84
CA ARG A 127 -10.64 14.28 -17.52
C ARG A 127 -11.93 14.45 -18.30
N GLY A 128 -12.60 15.62 -18.21
CA GLY A 128 -13.93 15.83 -18.79
C GLY A 128 -15.01 14.96 -18.15
N MET A 129 -14.85 14.58 -16.89
CA MET A 129 -15.79 13.75 -16.14
C MET A 129 -16.83 14.63 -15.40
N PRO A 130 -18.05 14.11 -15.15
CA PRO A 130 -19.06 14.83 -14.38
C PRO A 130 -18.56 15.18 -12.97
N THR A 131 -18.68 16.45 -12.58
CA THR A 131 -18.13 16.92 -11.30
C THR A 131 -18.88 16.42 -10.08
N GLU A 132 -20.14 15.98 -10.23
CA GLU A 132 -20.90 15.33 -9.15
C GLU A 132 -20.28 14.01 -8.69
N LEU A 133 -19.36 13.41 -9.47
CA LEU A 133 -18.55 12.28 -9.00
C LEU A 133 -17.63 12.67 -7.83
N ALA A 134 -17.33 13.96 -7.65
CA ALA A 134 -16.66 14.45 -6.45
C ALA A 134 -17.50 14.23 -5.18
N LEU A 135 -18.81 13.97 -5.29
CA LEU A 135 -19.67 13.69 -4.15
C LEU A 135 -19.60 12.22 -3.71
N LEU A 136 -18.96 11.33 -4.48
CA LEU A 136 -18.85 9.91 -4.11
C LEU A 136 -18.24 9.66 -2.73
N PRO A 137 -17.17 10.36 -2.31
CA PRO A 137 -16.66 10.21 -0.96
C PRO A 137 -17.65 10.60 0.16
N TYR A 138 -18.73 11.35 -0.10
CA TYR A 138 -19.79 11.59 0.90
C TYR A 138 -20.45 10.27 1.29
N ILE A 139 -20.77 9.45 0.29
CA ILE A 139 -21.53 8.22 0.48
C ILE A 139 -20.63 7.03 0.81
N GLU A 140 -19.34 7.09 0.47
CA GLU A 140 -18.36 6.04 0.73
C GLU A 140 -17.72 6.15 2.12
N SER A 141 -17.24 7.34 2.50
CA SER A 141 -16.42 7.51 3.71
C SER A 141 -16.76 8.75 4.54
N ALA A 142 -17.78 9.52 4.15
CA ALA A 142 -18.00 10.87 4.65
C ALA A 142 -16.71 11.73 4.57
N TYR A 143 -16.00 11.63 3.43
CA TYR A 143 -14.74 12.31 3.16
C TYR A 143 -13.60 12.00 4.15
N ASN A 144 -13.62 10.84 4.80
CA ASN A 144 -12.58 10.45 5.75
C ASN A 144 -11.50 9.59 5.06
N PRO A 145 -10.28 10.12 4.81
CA PRO A 145 -9.22 9.36 4.16
C PRO A 145 -8.57 8.30 5.07
N GLN A 146 -8.91 8.26 6.36
CA GLN A 146 -8.48 7.20 7.29
C GLN A 146 -9.51 6.07 7.44
N ALA A 147 -10.69 6.18 6.81
CA ALA A 147 -11.77 5.23 6.97
C ALA A 147 -11.34 3.79 6.61
N VAL A 148 -11.83 2.81 7.38
CA VAL A 148 -11.67 1.38 7.12
C VAL A 148 -13.00 0.69 7.37
N SER A 149 -13.52 -0.02 6.38
CA SER A 149 -14.76 -0.78 6.52
C SER A 149 -14.52 -2.15 7.16
N SER A 150 -15.60 -2.80 7.60
CA SER A 150 -15.57 -4.19 8.08
C SER A 150 -15.06 -5.18 7.00
N ALA A 151 -15.33 -4.88 5.73
CA ALA A 151 -14.85 -5.63 4.57
C ALA A 151 -13.39 -5.28 4.18
N LYS A 152 -12.72 -4.40 4.95
CA LYS A 152 -11.35 -3.90 4.71
C LYS A 152 -11.19 -2.97 3.51
N ALA A 153 -12.27 -2.37 3.03
CA ALA A 153 -12.19 -1.20 2.18
C ALA A 153 -11.48 -0.08 2.95
N ALA A 154 -10.64 0.72 2.29
CA ALA A 154 -9.86 1.76 2.97
C ALA A 154 -9.83 3.07 2.21
N GLY A 155 -9.71 4.16 2.97
CA GLY A 155 -9.51 5.50 2.44
C GLY A 155 -10.78 6.21 2.00
N MET A 156 -10.61 7.40 1.44
CA MET A 156 -11.71 8.29 1.07
C MET A 156 -12.64 7.66 0.03
N TRP A 157 -12.06 6.90 -0.88
CA TRP A 157 -12.72 6.21 -1.99
C TRP A 157 -13.09 4.75 -1.68
N GLN A 158 -12.84 4.27 -0.44
CA GLN A 158 -13.16 2.91 0.02
C GLN A 158 -12.65 1.80 -0.92
N PHE A 159 -11.36 1.85 -1.26
CA PHE A 159 -10.76 0.79 -2.10
C PHE A 159 -10.65 -0.54 -1.35
N MET A 160 -11.20 -1.59 -1.95
CA MET A 160 -10.89 -2.97 -1.55
C MET A 160 -9.42 -3.31 -1.84
N PRO A 161 -8.76 -4.17 -1.04
CA PRO A 161 -7.33 -4.46 -1.22
C PRO A 161 -6.95 -4.90 -2.64
N ALA A 162 -7.71 -5.83 -3.23
CA ALA A 162 -7.43 -6.35 -4.57
C ALA A 162 -7.62 -5.28 -5.65
N THR A 163 -8.70 -4.50 -5.57
CA THR A 163 -8.98 -3.39 -6.50
C THR A 163 -7.92 -2.31 -6.40
N GLY A 164 -7.51 -1.94 -5.17
CA GLY A 164 -6.43 -0.98 -4.97
C GLY A 164 -5.13 -1.42 -5.63
N THR A 165 -4.72 -2.69 -5.46
CA THR A 165 -3.54 -3.23 -6.13
C THR A 165 -3.66 -3.19 -7.66
N TYR A 166 -4.84 -3.48 -8.20
CA TYR A 166 -5.09 -3.43 -9.65
C TYR A 166 -4.89 -2.01 -10.22
N PHE A 167 -5.24 -0.97 -9.45
CA PHE A 167 -5.02 0.44 -9.81
C PHE A 167 -3.70 1.01 -9.26
N ASP A 168 -2.72 0.15 -9.00
CA ASP A 168 -1.37 0.52 -8.54
C ASP A 168 -1.36 1.34 -7.24
N LEU A 169 -2.24 0.99 -6.30
CA LEU A 169 -2.19 1.47 -4.92
C LEU A 169 -1.40 0.47 -4.09
N LYS A 170 -0.14 0.82 -3.74
CA LYS A 170 0.73 -0.06 -2.96
C LYS A 170 0.19 -0.22 -1.54
N GLN A 171 0.25 -1.44 -1.06
CA GLN A 171 -0.20 -1.84 0.26
C GLN A 171 0.89 -2.68 0.89
N ASN A 172 1.67 -2.08 1.78
CA ASN A 172 2.76 -2.77 2.44
C ASN A 172 2.91 -2.30 3.90
N MET A 173 3.99 -2.73 4.55
CA MET A 173 4.18 -2.44 5.96
C MET A 173 4.46 -0.95 6.27
N PHE A 174 4.83 -0.13 5.27
CA PHE A 174 5.19 1.28 5.43
C PHE A 174 4.08 2.24 4.99
N ARG A 175 3.24 1.80 4.06
CA ARG A 175 2.18 2.63 3.49
C ARG A 175 1.00 1.84 2.97
N ASP A 176 -0.14 2.52 2.95
CA ASP A 176 -1.37 2.04 2.31
C ASP A 176 -1.89 3.16 1.40
N ASP A 177 -1.53 3.10 0.12
CA ASP A 177 -1.82 4.15 -0.86
C ASP A 177 -3.33 4.28 -1.14
N ARG A 178 -4.17 3.36 -0.65
CA ARG A 178 -5.63 3.52 -0.66
C ARG A 178 -6.09 4.70 0.19
N ARG A 179 -5.27 5.10 1.16
CA ARG A 179 -5.47 6.31 1.97
C ARG A 179 -4.77 7.54 1.40
N ASP A 180 -3.88 7.38 0.42
CA ASP A 180 -3.16 8.51 -0.16
C ASP A 180 -4.11 9.38 -0.99
N VAL A 181 -4.22 10.67 -0.69
CA VAL A 181 -5.23 11.56 -1.30
C VAL A 181 -5.04 11.64 -2.81
N LEU A 182 -3.81 11.80 -3.29
CA LEU A 182 -3.54 11.93 -4.73
C LEU A 182 -3.68 10.58 -5.43
N ALA A 183 -3.01 9.55 -4.91
CA ALA A 183 -2.96 8.26 -5.57
C ALA A 183 -4.34 7.60 -5.60
N SER A 184 -5.09 7.63 -4.50
CA SER A 184 -6.44 7.06 -4.44
C SER A 184 -7.45 7.83 -5.28
N THR A 185 -7.34 9.15 -5.40
CA THR A 185 -8.20 9.95 -6.30
C THR A 185 -7.93 9.59 -7.76
N ARG A 186 -6.66 9.57 -8.18
CA ARG A 186 -6.28 9.11 -9.52
C ARG A 186 -6.83 7.71 -9.81
N ALA A 187 -6.63 6.76 -8.88
CA ALA A 187 -7.12 5.40 -9.04
C ALA A 187 -8.65 5.30 -9.11
N ALA A 188 -9.38 6.08 -8.30
CA ALA A 188 -10.85 6.07 -8.30
C ALA A 188 -11.40 6.61 -9.61
N LEU A 189 -10.84 7.72 -10.11
CA LEU A 189 -11.25 8.30 -11.37
C LEU A 189 -10.86 7.42 -12.57
N ASP A 190 -9.69 6.76 -12.54
CA ASP A 190 -9.31 5.75 -13.53
C ASP A 190 -10.30 4.57 -13.54
N TYR A 191 -10.73 4.13 -12.35
CA TYR A 191 -11.69 3.04 -12.24
C TYR A 191 -13.06 3.45 -12.77
N LEU A 192 -13.58 4.60 -12.36
CA LEU A 192 -14.86 5.13 -12.83
C LEU A 192 -14.86 5.33 -14.34
N GLN A 193 -13.77 5.86 -14.91
CA GLN A 193 -13.63 5.99 -16.36
C GLN A 193 -13.63 4.62 -17.07
N LYS A 194 -12.91 3.62 -16.54
CA LYS A 194 -12.95 2.24 -17.06
C LYS A 194 -14.37 1.68 -17.05
N LEU A 195 -15.10 1.89 -15.96
CA LEU A 195 -16.48 1.41 -15.81
C LEU A 195 -17.44 2.11 -16.78
N TYR A 196 -17.30 3.42 -16.94
CA TYR A 196 -18.07 4.17 -17.93
C TYR A 196 -17.77 3.70 -19.35
N ASN A 197 -16.51 3.47 -19.70
CA ASN A 197 -16.14 2.93 -21.02
C ASN A 197 -16.72 1.53 -21.26
N MET A 198 -16.99 0.76 -20.21
CA MET A 198 -17.57 -0.59 -20.29
C MET A 198 -19.08 -0.57 -20.48
N PHE A 199 -19.79 0.34 -19.80
CA PHE A 199 -21.26 0.35 -19.77
C PHE A 199 -21.90 1.48 -20.57
N GLY A 200 -21.16 2.55 -20.90
CA GLY A 200 -21.67 3.72 -21.60
C GLY A 200 -22.68 4.55 -20.79
N ASP A 201 -22.82 4.27 -19.49
CA ASP A 201 -23.84 4.86 -18.62
C ASP A 201 -23.27 5.03 -17.21
N TRP A 202 -23.44 6.23 -16.65
CA TRP A 202 -22.89 6.56 -15.33
C TRP A 202 -23.60 5.81 -14.20
N HIS A 203 -24.91 5.55 -14.30
CA HIS A 203 -25.63 4.80 -13.26
C HIS A 203 -25.14 3.34 -13.19
N LEU A 204 -24.91 2.70 -14.33
CA LEU A 204 -24.31 1.37 -14.41
C LEU A 204 -22.84 1.37 -13.96
N ALA A 205 -22.07 2.41 -14.32
CA ALA A 205 -20.70 2.55 -13.85
C ALA A 205 -20.62 2.67 -12.32
N LEU A 206 -21.49 3.47 -11.70
CA LEU A 206 -21.59 3.62 -10.25
C LEU A 206 -22.07 2.34 -9.58
N ALA A 207 -23.06 1.65 -10.17
CA ALA A 207 -23.49 0.33 -9.68
C ALA A 207 -22.33 -0.68 -9.71
N ALA A 208 -21.52 -0.66 -10.76
CA ALA A 208 -20.37 -1.53 -10.91
C ALA A 208 -19.21 -1.17 -9.97
N TYR A 209 -19.06 0.10 -9.61
CA TYR A 209 -18.08 0.53 -8.61
C TYR A 209 -18.38 -0.10 -7.24
N ASN A 210 -19.66 -0.15 -6.86
CA ASN A 210 -20.11 -0.75 -5.60
C ASN A 210 -20.22 -2.29 -5.64
N TRP A 211 -20.76 -2.86 -6.72
CA TRP A 211 -21.10 -4.30 -6.79
C TRP A 211 -20.11 -5.15 -7.61
N GLY A 212 -19.18 -4.49 -8.31
CA GLY A 212 -18.23 -5.09 -9.23
C GLY A 212 -18.74 -5.20 -10.67
N GLU A 213 -17.87 -4.92 -11.64
CA GLU A 213 -18.19 -4.92 -13.07
C GLU A 213 -18.75 -6.25 -13.58
N GLY A 214 -18.23 -7.38 -13.09
CA GLY A 214 -18.69 -8.70 -13.51
C GLY A 214 -20.11 -9.01 -13.03
N SER A 215 -20.53 -8.48 -11.88
CA SER A 215 -21.87 -8.67 -11.34
C SER A 215 -22.90 -7.89 -12.16
N VAL A 216 -22.60 -6.61 -12.46
CA VAL A 216 -23.43 -5.76 -13.32
C VAL A 216 -23.52 -6.35 -14.73
N GLY A 217 -22.38 -6.73 -15.34
CA GLY A 217 -22.37 -7.35 -16.66
C GLY A 217 -23.21 -8.63 -16.74
N ARG A 218 -23.16 -9.49 -15.71
CA ARG A 218 -24.04 -10.68 -15.63
C ARG A 218 -25.51 -10.31 -15.45
N ALA A 219 -25.82 -9.26 -14.69
CA ALA A 219 -27.20 -8.80 -14.51
C ALA A 219 -27.79 -8.30 -15.84
N ILE A 220 -27.06 -7.46 -16.56
CA ILE A 220 -27.43 -6.97 -17.89
C ILE A 220 -27.64 -8.14 -18.86
N ALA A 221 -26.69 -9.07 -18.94
CA ALA A 221 -26.79 -10.22 -19.84
C ALA A 221 -27.97 -11.14 -19.51
N ARG A 222 -28.35 -11.27 -18.23
CA ARG A 222 -29.56 -12.03 -17.83
C ARG A 222 -30.83 -11.33 -18.29
N ASN A 223 -30.95 -10.02 -18.07
CA ASN A 223 -32.10 -9.25 -18.52
C ASN A 223 -32.26 -9.29 -20.04
N GLN A 224 -31.18 -9.09 -20.79
CA GLN A 224 -31.18 -9.16 -22.24
C GLN A 224 -31.66 -10.52 -22.77
N LYS A 225 -31.24 -11.63 -22.14
CA LYS A 225 -31.72 -12.98 -22.48
C LYS A 225 -33.22 -13.18 -22.23
N GLN A 226 -33.80 -12.39 -21.34
CA GLN A 226 -35.22 -12.41 -21.01
C GLN A 226 -36.03 -11.35 -21.78
N GLY A 227 -35.39 -10.57 -22.66
CA GLY A 227 -36.04 -9.45 -23.37
C GLY A 227 -36.37 -8.25 -22.47
N LEU A 228 -35.74 -8.16 -21.29
CA LEU A 228 -35.89 -7.04 -20.35
C LEU A 228 -34.88 -5.93 -20.64
N GLY A 229 -35.16 -4.73 -20.14
CA GLY A 229 -34.26 -3.58 -20.23
C GLY A 229 -32.94 -3.79 -19.48
N GLY A 230 -31.90 -3.07 -19.92
CA GLY A 230 -30.55 -3.14 -19.37
C GLY A 230 -30.14 -1.90 -18.57
N ALA A 231 -31.05 -0.95 -18.33
CA ALA A 231 -30.75 0.26 -17.58
C ALA A 231 -30.64 -0.06 -16.08
N TYR A 232 -30.01 0.84 -15.31
CA TYR A 232 -29.83 0.68 -13.86
C TYR A 232 -31.11 0.28 -13.12
N THR A 233 -32.24 0.90 -13.46
CA THR A 233 -33.55 0.65 -12.83
C THR A 233 -34.16 -0.71 -13.17
N ASP A 234 -33.71 -1.34 -14.25
CA ASP A 234 -34.23 -2.62 -14.72
C ASP A 234 -33.50 -3.81 -14.07
N LEU A 235 -32.32 -3.58 -13.51
CA LEU A 235 -31.46 -4.65 -13.01
C LEU A 235 -31.88 -5.13 -11.62
N SER A 236 -31.98 -6.45 -11.47
CA SER A 236 -32.05 -7.08 -10.15
C SER A 236 -30.67 -7.07 -9.50
N MET A 237 -30.52 -6.27 -8.44
CA MET A 237 -29.27 -6.01 -7.72
C MET A 237 -29.50 -6.12 -6.20
N PRO A 238 -28.44 -6.36 -5.40
CA PRO A 238 -28.51 -6.25 -3.94
C PRO A 238 -28.98 -4.87 -3.50
N ASP A 239 -29.65 -4.79 -2.35
CA ASP A 239 -30.22 -3.52 -1.85
C ASP A 239 -29.16 -2.43 -1.64
N GLU A 240 -27.95 -2.80 -1.22
CA GLU A 240 -26.84 -1.85 -1.08
C GLU A 240 -26.57 -1.11 -2.41
N THR A 241 -26.45 -1.86 -3.51
CA THR A 241 -26.20 -1.33 -4.85
C THR A 241 -27.42 -0.61 -5.44
N ARG A 242 -28.64 -1.11 -5.18
CA ARG A 242 -29.89 -0.43 -5.57
C ARG A 242 -30.07 0.93 -4.92
N ASN A 243 -29.49 1.14 -3.74
CA ASN A 243 -29.52 2.43 -3.04
C ASN A 243 -28.29 3.29 -3.35
N TYR A 244 -27.27 2.76 -4.01
CA TYR A 244 -26.00 3.46 -4.20
C TYR A 244 -26.12 4.72 -5.08
N VAL A 245 -26.71 4.59 -6.27
CA VAL A 245 -26.94 5.73 -7.17
C VAL A 245 -27.98 6.70 -6.59
N PRO A 246 -29.12 6.25 -6.01
CA PRO A 246 -30.04 7.14 -5.33
C PRO A 246 -29.42 7.99 -4.21
N LYS A 247 -28.48 7.44 -3.43
CA LYS A 247 -27.77 8.19 -2.39
C LYS A 247 -26.96 9.34 -3.00
N LEU A 248 -26.24 9.09 -4.08
CA LEU A 248 -25.47 10.12 -4.77
C LEU A 248 -26.38 11.20 -5.37
N GLN A 249 -27.46 10.78 -6.05
CA GLN A 249 -28.44 11.70 -6.64
C GLN A 249 -29.07 12.60 -5.56
N ALA A 250 -29.43 12.05 -4.40
CA ALA A 250 -29.97 12.85 -3.30
C ALA A 250 -28.98 13.92 -2.81
N VAL A 251 -27.70 13.56 -2.66
CA VAL A 251 -26.66 14.54 -2.27
C VAL A 251 -26.47 15.59 -3.37
N LYS A 252 -26.47 15.20 -4.65
CA LYS A 252 -26.45 16.11 -5.80
C LYS A 252 -27.62 17.09 -5.74
N ASN A 253 -28.84 16.61 -5.50
CA ASN A 253 -30.05 17.43 -5.45
C ASN A 253 -30.00 18.46 -4.30
N ILE A 254 -29.52 18.04 -3.13
CA ILE A 254 -29.32 18.93 -1.98
C ILE A 254 -28.28 20.01 -2.28
N ILE A 255 -27.19 19.67 -2.97
CA ILE A 255 -26.15 20.64 -3.32
C ILE A 255 -26.62 21.57 -4.44
N ALA A 256 -27.40 21.07 -5.39
CA ALA A 256 -27.98 21.87 -6.46
C ALA A 256 -28.91 22.96 -5.91
N HIS A 257 -29.75 22.59 -4.94
CA HIS A 257 -30.83 23.41 -4.40
C HIS A 257 -30.94 23.32 -2.86
N PRO A 258 -29.92 23.76 -2.10
CA PRO A 258 -29.87 23.61 -0.64
C PRO A 258 -31.09 24.22 0.06
N GLU A 259 -31.63 25.31 -0.46
CA GLU A 259 -32.82 25.99 0.03
C GLU A 259 -34.07 25.10 0.04
N ARG A 260 -34.22 24.21 -0.94
CA ARG A 260 -35.38 23.29 -1.02
C ARG A 260 -35.36 22.23 0.07
N PHE A 261 -34.18 21.91 0.57
CA PHE A 261 -33.96 20.86 1.56
C PHE A 261 -33.62 21.40 2.95
N GLN A 262 -33.72 22.72 3.14
CA GLN A 262 -33.33 23.40 4.40
C GLN A 262 -31.90 23.03 4.82
N ALA A 263 -31.02 22.83 3.84
CA ALA A 263 -29.64 22.48 4.05
C ALA A 263 -28.77 23.74 4.03
N GLU A 264 -27.83 23.83 4.96
CA GLU A 264 -26.77 24.82 4.92
C GLU A 264 -25.50 24.14 4.42
N LEU A 265 -24.90 24.70 3.37
CA LEU A 265 -23.62 24.27 2.84
C LEU A 265 -22.55 25.24 3.36
N PRO A 266 -21.67 24.80 4.28
CA PRO A 266 -20.52 25.61 4.64
C PRO A 266 -19.70 25.99 3.41
N LEU A 267 -19.19 27.23 3.40
CA LEU A 267 -18.34 27.75 2.33
C LEU A 267 -17.12 26.85 2.15
N ILE A 268 -16.87 26.44 0.91
CA ILE A 268 -15.59 25.88 0.49
C ILE A 268 -15.00 26.82 -0.56
N GLU A 269 -13.88 27.45 -0.20
CA GLU A 269 -13.17 28.34 -1.10
C GLU A 269 -12.71 27.62 -2.38
N ASN A 270 -12.76 28.31 -3.50
CA ASN A 270 -12.35 27.78 -4.80
C ASN A 270 -10.83 27.94 -5.04
N HIS A 271 -10.02 27.45 -4.09
CA HIS A 271 -8.56 27.42 -4.20
C HIS A 271 -7.99 26.14 -3.59
N PRO A 272 -6.76 25.71 -3.97
CA PRO A 272 -6.15 24.52 -3.37
C PRO A 272 -5.92 24.71 -1.87
N TYR A 273 -6.24 23.68 -1.07
CA TYR A 273 -5.94 23.66 0.36
C TYR A 273 -4.48 23.27 0.63
N PHE A 274 -3.94 22.34 -0.17
CA PHE A 274 -2.62 21.77 0.01
C PHE A 274 -1.77 21.85 -1.25
N GLN A 275 -0.47 21.70 -1.08
CA GLN A 275 0.51 21.52 -2.15
C GLN A 275 1.35 20.26 -1.89
N ALA A 276 1.67 19.52 -2.94
CA ALA A 276 2.63 18.42 -2.88
C ALA A 276 4.06 18.95 -2.92
N VAL A 277 4.88 18.58 -1.94
CA VAL A 277 6.32 18.89 -1.92
C VAL A 277 7.13 17.61 -2.09
N THR A 278 8.03 17.61 -3.06
CA THR A 278 8.95 16.50 -3.30
C THR A 278 9.97 16.38 -2.18
N LEU A 279 10.18 15.15 -1.71
CA LEU A 279 11.19 14.79 -0.72
C LEU A 279 12.45 14.33 -1.43
N ASP A 280 13.59 14.91 -1.05
CA ASP A 280 14.88 14.51 -1.63
C ASP A 280 15.60 13.43 -0.85
N ARG A 281 15.15 13.15 0.37
CA ARG A 281 15.71 12.15 1.29
C ARG A 281 14.61 11.49 2.13
N ASP A 282 14.96 10.36 2.74
CA ASP A 282 14.12 9.79 3.81
C ASP A 282 14.06 10.78 4.98
N ILE A 283 12.86 11.01 5.52
CA ILE A 283 12.62 12.01 6.56
C ILE A 283 11.61 11.52 7.60
N ASP A 284 11.84 11.83 8.86
CA ASP A 284 10.90 11.55 9.93
C ASP A 284 9.66 12.47 9.80
N THR A 285 8.48 11.90 9.98
CA THR A 285 7.20 12.64 9.99
C THR A 285 7.22 13.80 10.98
N ALA A 286 7.91 13.65 12.11
CA ALA A 286 8.09 14.71 13.10
C ALA A 286 8.93 15.88 12.55
N GLN A 287 10.00 15.59 11.79
CA GLN A 287 10.81 16.63 11.15
C GLN A 287 10.03 17.35 10.06
N VAL A 288 9.19 16.64 9.30
CA VAL A 288 8.30 17.29 8.34
C VAL A 288 7.35 18.26 9.04
N ALA A 289 6.68 17.82 10.11
CA ALA A 289 5.76 18.65 10.87
C ALA A 289 6.46 19.90 11.44
N GLU A 290 7.64 19.73 12.04
CA GLU A 290 8.46 20.81 12.58
C GLU A 290 8.92 21.80 11.49
N MET A 291 9.53 21.30 10.41
CA MET A 291 10.02 22.14 9.31
C MET A 291 8.89 22.85 8.55
N ALA A 292 7.70 22.26 8.47
CA ALA A 292 6.53 22.89 7.86
C ALA A 292 5.79 23.84 8.81
N GLY A 293 6.02 23.75 10.12
CA GLY A 293 5.26 24.49 11.13
C GLY A 293 3.80 24.04 11.23
N VAL A 294 3.53 22.74 11.10
CA VAL A 294 2.18 22.15 11.22
C VAL A 294 2.10 21.17 12.37
N THR A 295 0.89 20.89 12.84
CA THR A 295 0.69 19.83 13.84
C THR A 295 0.82 18.45 13.20
N MET A 296 1.15 17.44 14.02
CA MET A 296 1.17 16.04 13.56
C MET A 296 -0.20 15.57 13.05
N ASP A 297 -1.29 16.05 13.66
CA ASP A 297 -2.65 15.69 13.24
C ASP A 297 -3.02 16.32 11.90
N GLU A 298 -2.59 17.56 11.65
CA GLU A 298 -2.75 18.21 10.35
C GLU A 298 -1.96 17.47 9.26
N LEU A 299 -0.69 17.14 9.53
CA LEU A 299 0.15 16.35 8.62
C LEU A 299 -0.50 15.01 8.29
N LYS A 300 -0.99 14.28 9.30
CA LYS A 300 -1.71 13.00 9.13
C LYS A 300 -3.05 13.14 8.42
N SER A 301 -3.72 14.29 8.54
CA SER A 301 -4.97 14.52 7.84
C SER A 301 -4.76 14.62 6.33
N LEU A 302 -3.65 15.21 5.88
CA LEU A 302 -3.31 15.30 4.47
C LEU A 302 -2.56 14.05 3.97
N ASN A 303 -1.82 13.36 4.85
CA ASN A 303 -1.01 12.19 4.50
C ASN A 303 -1.36 10.93 5.31
N PRO A 304 -2.60 10.43 5.24
CA PRO A 304 -3.03 9.30 6.07
C PRO A 304 -2.51 7.94 5.56
N SER A 305 -1.83 7.91 4.41
CA SER A 305 -1.07 6.75 3.94
C SER A 305 0.17 6.48 4.80
N PHE A 306 0.69 7.48 5.53
CA PHE A 306 1.89 7.36 6.36
C PHE A 306 1.56 6.69 7.69
N ASN A 307 1.85 5.39 7.79
CA ASN A 307 1.58 4.60 9.01
C ASN A 307 2.82 4.38 9.90
N ARG A 308 3.93 5.05 9.58
CA ARG A 308 5.22 4.94 10.27
C ARG A 308 5.78 6.30 10.68
N PRO A 309 6.70 6.35 11.67
CA PRO A 309 7.34 7.61 12.07
C PRO A 309 8.27 8.19 10.99
N VAL A 310 8.57 7.45 9.93
CA VAL A 310 9.47 7.83 8.84
C VAL A 310 8.76 7.70 7.49
N ILE A 311 9.09 8.62 6.57
CA ILE A 311 8.67 8.60 5.17
C ILE A 311 9.88 8.20 4.34
N PHE A 312 9.76 7.10 3.59
CA PHE A 312 10.81 6.67 2.66
C PHE A 312 10.55 7.29 1.30
N LYS A 313 11.43 8.20 0.86
CA LYS A 313 11.30 8.93 -0.42
C LYS A 313 11.04 7.97 -1.58
N ALA A 314 11.75 6.84 -1.59
CA ALA A 314 11.75 5.94 -2.72
C ALA A 314 10.39 5.27 -2.96
N GLY A 315 9.53 5.17 -1.92
CA GLY A 315 8.15 4.74 -2.05
C GLY A 315 7.19 5.93 -2.14
N THR A 316 7.32 6.88 -1.22
CA THR A 316 6.48 8.07 -1.15
C THR A 316 7.32 9.32 -1.41
N PRO A 317 7.47 9.74 -2.67
CA PRO A 317 8.37 10.82 -3.04
C PRO A 317 7.84 12.21 -2.69
N GLN A 318 6.59 12.33 -2.23
CA GLN A 318 5.92 13.59 -1.98
C GLN A 318 5.22 13.60 -0.63
N VAL A 319 5.11 14.78 -0.04
CA VAL A 319 4.28 15.05 1.14
C VAL A 319 3.31 16.18 0.84
N LEU A 320 2.06 16.02 1.25
CA LEU A 320 1.03 17.05 1.16
C LEU A 320 1.10 17.94 2.39
N LEU A 321 1.22 19.24 2.17
CA LEU A 321 1.23 20.25 3.22
C LEU A 321 0.21 21.34 2.88
N PRO A 322 -0.39 22.02 3.88
CA PRO A 322 -1.18 23.22 3.62
C PRO A 322 -0.41 24.18 2.73
N TRP A 323 -1.13 24.87 1.83
CA TRP A 323 -0.53 25.65 0.75
C TRP A 323 0.59 26.60 1.22
N ASP A 324 0.33 27.37 2.29
CA ASP A 324 1.31 28.31 2.83
C ASP A 324 2.49 27.61 3.51
N ASN A 325 2.23 26.53 4.26
CA ASN A 325 3.23 25.74 4.96
C ASN A 325 4.17 24.99 4.00
N ALA A 326 3.73 24.68 2.78
CA ALA A 326 4.58 24.06 1.77
C ALA A 326 5.79 24.95 1.40
N ASN A 327 5.60 26.27 1.33
CA ASN A 327 6.69 27.23 1.10
C ASN A 327 7.64 27.28 2.30
N VAL A 328 7.10 27.27 3.53
CA VAL A 328 7.88 27.25 4.77
C VAL A 328 8.74 25.99 4.84
N PHE A 329 8.15 24.84 4.57
CA PHE A 329 8.83 23.55 4.54
C PHE A 329 9.96 23.53 3.52
N ARG A 330 9.72 23.96 2.27
CA ARG A 330 10.77 24.01 1.23
C ARG A 330 11.97 24.86 1.66
N ARG A 331 11.72 26.04 2.21
CA ARG A 331 12.78 26.94 2.70
C ARG A 331 13.57 26.30 3.85
N ASN A 332 12.88 25.71 4.82
CA ASN A 332 13.52 25.08 5.98
C ASN A 332 14.28 23.82 5.60
N LEU A 333 13.75 23.01 4.67
CA LEU A 333 14.39 21.83 4.12
C LEU A 333 15.70 22.19 3.39
N GLN A 334 15.69 23.26 2.59
CA GLN A 334 16.88 23.79 1.90
C GLN A 334 17.92 24.33 2.89
N ALA A 335 17.49 25.07 3.93
CA ALA A 335 18.39 25.59 4.95
C ALA A 335 19.02 24.48 5.82
N HIS A 336 18.33 23.35 5.97
CA HIS A 336 18.78 22.22 6.76
C HIS A 336 19.78 21.34 5.98
N GLU A 337 20.87 21.88 5.43
CA GLU A 337 21.81 21.11 4.58
C GLU A 337 22.56 19.98 5.31
N LYS A 338 22.63 20.04 6.66
CA LYS A 338 23.44 19.13 7.48
C LYS A 338 22.59 18.55 8.61
N GLY A 339 22.25 17.27 8.52
CA GLY A 339 21.58 16.57 9.60
C GLY A 339 21.09 15.17 9.24
N GLN A 340 20.70 14.42 10.25
CA GLN A 340 20.02 13.15 10.09
C GLN A 340 18.51 13.42 9.95
N TYR A 341 17.98 13.34 8.73
CA TYR A 341 16.55 13.57 8.47
C TYR A 341 15.66 12.41 8.91
N ALA A 342 16.18 11.19 8.89
CA ALA A 342 15.46 9.99 9.29
C ALA A 342 16.19 9.26 10.43
N SER A 343 15.48 9.05 11.53
CA SER A 343 15.95 8.24 12.66
C SER A 343 15.72 6.74 12.45
N TRP A 344 14.98 6.36 11.39
CA TRP A 344 14.65 4.98 11.05
C TRP A 344 15.18 4.57 9.67
N THR A 345 15.44 3.28 9.54
CA THR A 345 15.82 2.63 8.27
C THR A 345 15.23 1.21 8.24
N VAL A 346 15.47 0.50 7.14
CA VAL A 346 14.99 -0.87 6.93
C VAL A 346 16.18 -1.82 6.90
N TRP A 347 16.14 -2.84 7.74
CA TRP A 347 17.10 -3.93 7.76
C TRP A 347 16.49 -5.22 7.23
N THR A 348 17.13 -5.81 6.22
CA THR A 348 16.72 -7.10 5.67
C THR A 348 17.32 -8.24 6.50
N VAL A 349 16.45 -9.10 7.04
CA VAL A 349 16.85 -10.23 7.87
C VAL A 349 17.64 -11.24 7.03
N PRO A 350 18.91 -11.55 7.35
CA PRO A 350 19.76 -12.38 6.49
C PRO A 350 19.36 -13.86 6.50
N SER A 351 18.81 -14.35 7.61
CA SER A 351 18.39 -15.74 7.80
C SER A 351 17.32 -15.85 8.87
N THR A 352 16.52 -16.92 8.85
CA THR A 352 15.48 -17.14 9.87
C THR A 352 16.08 -17.20 11.28
N MET A 353 15.59 -16.34 12.19
CA MET A 353 16.12 -16.20 13.55
C MET A 353 15.05 -15.75 14.56
N THR A 354 15.36 -15.89 15.86
CA THR A 354 14.50 -15.35 16.92
C THR A 354 14.53 -13.83 16.91
N VAL A 355 13.46 -13.19 17.40
CA VAL A 355 13.42 -11.73 17.50
C VAL A 355 14.50 -11.21 18.46
N ALA A 356 14.82 -11.94 19.54
CA ALA A 356 15.95 -11.64 20.42
C ALA A 356 17.28 -11.56 19.66
N THR A 357 17.53 -12.53 18.77
CA THR A 357 18.75 -12.57 17.95
C THR A 357 18.79 -11.41 16.96
N ALA A 358 17.67 -11.13 16.29
CA ALA A 358 17.54 -10.00 15.38
C ALA A 358 17.78 -8.66 16.11
N ALA A 359 17.15 -8.48 17.27
CA ALA A 359 17.27 -7.27 18.09
C ALA A 359 18.72 -7.02 18.52
N GLY A 360 19.45 -8.07 18.91
CA GLY A 360 20.87 -7.98 19.22
C GLY A 360 21.74 -7.53 18.02
N MET A 361 21.40 -7.92 16.80
CA MET A 361 22.15 -7.49 15.59
C MET A 361 21.95 -6.00 15.27
N VAL A 362 20.77 -5.47 15.59
CA VAL A 362 20.39 -4.08 15.27
C VAL A 362 20.47 -3.16 16.49
N SER A 363 21.07 -3.64 17.59
CA SER A 363 21.25 -2.90 18.85
C SER A 363 19.93 -2.35 19.43
N MET A 364 18.86 -3.14 19.35
CA MET A 364 17.56 -2.85 19.96
C MET A 364 17.22 -3.84 21.06
N SER A 365 16.29 -3.49 21.94
CA SER A 365 15.66 -4.50 22.81
C SER A 365 14.71 -5.39 21.99
N GLU A 366 14.51 -6.63 22.43
CA GLU A 366 13.54 -7.53 21.77
C GLU A 366 12.13 -6.92 21.80
N ASN A 367 11.75 -6.31 22.93
CA ASN A 367 10.43 -5.71 23.10
C ASN A 367 10.19 -4.55 22.13
N ASP A 368 11.18 -3.66 21.97
CA ASP A 368 11.06 -2.52 21.05
C ASP A 368 11.03 -2.99 19.60
N LEU A 369 11.88 -3.95 19.23
CA LEU A 369 11.88 -4.49 17.87
C LEU A 369 10.53 -5.15 17.54
N ARG A 370 9.93 -5.86 18.50
CA ARG A 370 8.57 -6.43 18.36
C ARG A 370 7.51 -5.34 18.22
N ALA A 371 7.55 -4.32 19.06
CA ALA A 371 6.55 -3.26 19.07
C ALA A 371 6.55 -2.46 17.76
N VAL A 372 7.72 -1.99 17.31
CA VAL A 372 7.86 -1.21 16.08
C VAL A 372 7.41 -1.99 14.85
N ASN A 373 7.69 -3.30 14.80
CA ASN A 373 7.40 -4.14 13.65
C ASN A 373 6.11 -4.96 13.79
N ASN A 374 5.31 -4.74 14.85
CA ASN A 374 4.09 -5.50 15.16
C ASN A 374 4.29 -7.03 15.15
N ILE A 375 5.40 -7.53 15.71
CA ILE A 375 5.73 -8.96 15.72
C ILE A 375 5.11 -9.64 16.97
N PRO A 376 4.13 -10.56 16.82
CA PRO A 376 3.49 -11.23 17.95
C PRO A 376 4.48 -12.08 18.78
N PRO A 377 4.18 -12.31 20.08
CA PRO A 377 5.02 -13.16 20.93
C PRO A 377 5.10 -14.59 20.38
N ARG A 378 6.21 -15.29 20.68
CA ARG A 378 6.49 -16.67 20.24
C ARG A 378 6.60 -16.86 18.71
N MET A 379 6.74 -15.77 17.97
CA MET A 379 7.08 -15.78 16.55
C MET A 379 8.57 -15.50 16.36
N MET A 380 9.13 -16.11 15.31
CA MET A 380 10.44 -15.86 14.72
C MET A 380 10.29 -15.13 13.40
N VAL A 381 11.33 -14.42 12.99
CA VAL A 381 11.37 -13.68 11.73
C VAL A 381 12.11 -14.52 10.70
N LYS A 382 11.51 -14.72 9.51
CA LYS A 382 12.15 -15.47 8.41
C LYS A 382 13.17 -14.61 7.68
N GLY A 383 14.19 -15.26 7.12
CA GLY A 383 15.14 -14.61 6.22
C GLY A 383 14.42 -13.94 5.03
N GLY A 384 14.92 -12.79 4.59
CA GLY A 384 14.30 -11.94 3.57
C GLY A 384 13.25 -10.95 4.10
N SER A 385 12.82 -11.08 5.36
CA SER A 385 11.89 -10.12 5.97
C SER A 385 12.52 -8.73 6.10
N SER A 386 11.72 -7.69 5.93
CA SER A 386 12.11 -6.29 6.09
C SER A 386 11.69 -5.78 7.46
N LEU A 387 12.63 -5.41 8.32
CA LEU A 387 12.35 -4.87 9.65
C LEU A 387 12.73 -3.40 9.73
N MET A 388 11.83 -2.58 10.26
CA MET A 388 12.11 -1.20 10.63
C MET A 388 12.97 -1.17 11.89
N VAL A 389 14.12 -0.49 11.80
CA VAL A 389 15.12 -0.40 12.86
C VAL A 389 15.69 1.02 12.93
N PRO A 390 16.24 1.46 14.08
CA PRO A 390 16.92 2.73 14.18
C PRO A 390 18.05 2.85 13.18
N ARG A 391 18.16 4.01 12.55
CA ARG A 391 19.23 4.34 11.62
C ARG A 391 20.48 4.71 12.39
N SER A 392 21.50 3.87 12.32
CA SER A 392 22.81 4.17 12.91
C SER A 392 23.55 5.21 12.08
N ALA A 393 24.51 5.91 12.71
CA ALA A 393 25.35 6.91 12.03
C ALA A 393 26.16 6.34 10.84
N ALA A 394 26.33 5.01 10.77
CA ALA A 394 26.98 4.34 9.65
C ALA A 394 26.09 4.25 8.39
N VAL A 395 24.77 4.27 8.55
CA VAL A 395 23.81 4.15 7.45
C VAL A 395 23.50 5.53 6.87
N LYS A 396 24.32 5.94 5.90
CA LYS A 396 24.16 7.24 5.19
C LYS A 396 23.16 7.17 4.04
N GLN A 397 22.96 6.00 3.45
CA GLN A 397 22.09 5.82 2.28
C GLN A 397 20.63 5.68 2.69
N ASP A 398 19.76 6.26 1.87
CA ASP A 398 18.31 6.15 2.01
C ASP A 398 17.83 4.77 1.53
N VAL A 399 16.61 4.40 1.92
CA VAL A 399 16.02 3.11 1.56
C VAL A 399 15.80 3.04 0.06
N SER A 400 16.19 1.92 -0.56
CA SER A 400 16.00 1.73 -2.00
C SER A 400 14.53 1.57 -2.37
N SER A 401 14.16 1.94 -3.59
CA SER A 401 12.78 1.81 -4.10
C SER A 401 12.26 0.39 -4.02
N HIS A 402 13.07 -0.59 -4.41
CA HIS A 402 12.70 -2.00 -4.32
C HIS A 402 12.32 -2.41 -2.89
N LEU A 403 13.05 -1.94 -1.88
CA LEU A 403 12.76 -2.25 -0.49
C LEU A 403 11.55 -1.47 0.03
N ALA A 404 11.41 -0.20 -0.34
CA ALA A 404 10.25 0.62 0.04
C ALA A 404 8.93 0.06 -0.50
N ASP A 405 8.94 -0.56 -1.69
CA ASP A 405 7.74 -1.09 -2.33
C ASP A 405 7.44 -2.55 -1.96
N ASN A 406 8.47 -3.39 -1.81
CA ASN A 406 8.32 -4.84 -1.62
C ASN A 406 8.56 -5.31 -0.17
N ALA A 407 8.70 -4.38 0.78
CA ALA A 407 8.90 -4.73 2.17
C ALA A 407 7.74 -5.55 2.73
N HIS A 408 8.10 -6.69 3.29
CA HIS A 408 7.17 -7.62 3.93
C HIS A 408 7.84 -8.23 5.16
N ILE A 409 7.03 -8.66 6.12
CA ILE A 409 7.50 -9.40 7.29
C ILE A 409 6.91 -10.80 7.21
N ALA A 410 7.79 -11.79 7.05
CA ALA A 410 7.40 -13.19 7.06
C ALA A 410 7.74 -13.80 8.43
N LEU A 411 6.72 -14.29 9.13
CA LEU A 411 6.87 -14.86 10.47
C LEU A 411 6.69 -16.38 10.46
N THR A 412 7.26 -17.05 11.44
CA THR A 412 7.01 -18.47 11.73
C THR A 412 6.90 -18.68 13.23
N PRO A 413 6.04 -19.58 13.72
CA PRO A 413 6.04 -19.95 15.12
C PRO A 413 7.41 -20.49 15.54
N GLU A 414 7.87 -20.10 16.72
CA GLU A 414 9.13 -20.60 17.30
C GLU A 414 9.05 -22.11 17.59
N VAL A 415 7.86 -22.57 17.96
CA VAL A 415 7.55 -23.98 18.22
C VAL A 415 6.55 -24.43 17.17
N VAL A 416 6.97 -25.35 16.31
CA VAL A 416 6.10 -26.03 15.34
C VAL A 416 5.92 -27.48 15.76
N THR A 417 4.73 -28.03 15.58
CA THR A 417 4.51 -29.44 15.85
C THR A 417 4.97 -30.29 14.67
N ARG A 418 5.90 -31.22 14.89
CA ARG A 418 6.34 -32.18 13.88
C ARG A 418 5.62 -33.51 14.07
N ARG A 419 5.02 -34.03 12.99
CA ARG A 419 4.48 -35.39 12.96
C ARG A 419 5.61 -36.38 13.17
N THR A 420 5.50 -37.17 14.23
CA THR A 420 6.43 -38.23 14.63
C THR A 420 5.63 -39.49 14.85
N THR A 421 6.09 -40.60 14.31
CA THR A 421 5.44 -41.90 14.50
C THR A 421 6.26 -42.74 15.45
N VAL A 422 5.62 -43.24 16.51
CA VAL A 422 6.24 -44.09 17.52
C VAL A 422 5.53 -45.43 17.58
N LYS A 423 6.25 -46.52 17.85
CA LYS A 423 5.64 -47.85 17.99
C LYS A 423 5.08 -48.03 19.42
N ALA A 424 3.83 -48.47 19.52
CA ALA A 424 3.18 -48.80 20.79
C ALA A 424 3.86 -50.01 21.48
N ARG A 425 4.11 -49.89 22.78
CA ARG A 425 4.66 -50.95 23.63
C ARG A 425 3.55 -51.83 24.21
N LYS A 426 3.93 -52.97 24.82
CA LYS A 426 2.98 -53.85 25.52
C LYS A 426 2.26 -53.09 26.64
N GLY A 427 0.93 -53.02 26.56
CA GLY A 427 0.08 -52.33 27.54
C GLY A 427 -0.02 -50.81 27.38
N ASP A 428 0.41 -50.26 26.24
CA ASP A 428 0.26 -48.84 25.93
C ASP A 428 -1.22 -48.50 25.67
N THR A 429 -1.76 -47.59 26.49
CA THR A 429 -3.03 -46.91 26.27
C THR A 429 -2.80 -45.50 25.76
N VAL A 430 -3.83 -44.86 25.21
CA VAL A 430 -3.81 -43.44 24.84
C VAL A 430 -3.27 -42.58 25.98
N ALA A 431 -3.73 -42.81 27.22
CA ALA A 431 -3.26 -42.10 28.41
C ALA A 431 -1.76 -42.33 28.69
N ARG A 432 -1.26 -43.57 28.58
CA ARG A 432 0.16 -43.89 28.82
C ARG A 432 1.07 -43.29 27.75
N VAL A 433 0.64 -43.31 26.49
CA VAL A 433 1.39 -42.67 25.40
C VAL A 433 1.39 -41.17 25.60
N ALA A 434 0.25 -40.56 25.91
CA ALA A 434 0.12 -39.13 26.19
C ALA A 434 1.06 -38.68 27.31
N GLN A 435 1.08 -39.41 28.44
CA GLN A 435 1.97 -39.12 29.57
C GLN A 435 3.45 -39.25 29.18
N ARG A 436 3.83 -40.30 28.43
CA ARG A 436 5.22 -40.54 28.01
C ARG A 436 5.77 -39.37 27.17
N TYR A 437 4.93 -38.82 26.30
CA TYR A 437 5.32 -37.77 25.36
C TYR A 437 4.86 -36.36 25.76
N ARG A 438 4.35 -36.20 26.99
CA ARG A 438 3.91 -34.92 27.57
C ARG A 438 2.90 -34.16 26.69
N VAL A 439 1.96 -34.90 26.13
CA VAL A 439 0.82 -34.39 25.37
C VAL A 439 -0.47 -34.84 26.08
N THR A 440 -1.62 -34.27 25.71
CA THR A 440 -2.89 -34.67 26.34
C THR A 440 -3.44 -35.97 25.75
N ALA A 441 -4.21 -36.72 26.54
CA ALA A 441 -4.84 -37.96 26.07
C ALA A 441 -5.85 -37.69 24.93
N SER A 442 -6.56 -36.55 24.96
CA SER A 442 -7.44 -36.12 23.86
C SER A 442 -6.65 -35.96 22.57
N GLN A 443 -5.53 -35.23 22.59
CA GLN A 443 -4.69 -35.02 21.42
C GLN A 443 -4.21 -36.33 20.80
N VAL A 444 -3.73 -37.28 21.62
CA VAL A 444 -3.26 -38.59 21.11
C VAL A 444 -4.42 -39.40 20.52
N ALA A 445 -5.60 -39.34 21.13
CA ALA A 445 -6.81 -39.96 20.60
C ALA A 445 -7.19 -39.36 19.23
N ASP A 446 -7.28 -38.03 19.16
CA ASP A 446 -7.66 -37.30 17.95
C ASP A 446 -6.67 -37.53 16.79
N TRP A 447 -5.36 -37.53 17.06
CA TRP A 447 -4.33 -37.74 16.03
C TRP A 447 -4.29 -39.14 15.43
N ASN A 448 -4.90 -40.12 16.12
CA ASN A 448 -4.90 -41.53 15.73
C ASN A 448 -6.30 -42.06 15.46
N ASP A 449 -7.32 -41.19 15.44
CA ASP A 449 -8.73 -41.55 15.24
C ASP A 449 -9.23 -42.66 16.20
N VAL A 450 -8.86 -42.58 17.49
CA VAL A 450 -9.26 -43.54 18.53
C VAL A 450 -9.90 -42.86 19.74
N GLY A 451 -10.64 -43.60 20.57
CA GLY A 451 -11.17 -43.08 21.83
C GLY A 451 -10.09 -42.82 22.90
N VAL A 452 -10.34 -41.85 23.80
CA VAL A 452 -9.40 -41.44 24.88
C VAL A 452 -9.04 -42.58 25.85
N LYS A 453 -9.92 -43.59 25.97
CA LYS A 453 -9.72 -44.79 26.81
C LYS A 453 -9.15 -45.99 26.04
N SER A 454 -8.86 -45.84 24.75
CA SER A 454 -8.41 -46.95 23.91
C SER A 454 -7.00 -47.43 24.25
N ALA A 455 -6.77 -48.72 24.00
CA ALA A 455 -5.45 -49.35 24.05
C ALA A 455 -4.90 -49.55 22.63
N PHE A 456 -3.58 -49.39 22.48
CA PHE A 456 -2.90 -49.66 21.21
C PHE A 456 -2.37 -51.10 21.20
N LYS A 457 -2.51 -51.78 20.06
CA LYS A 457 -1.87 -53.08 19.85
C LYS A 457 -0.34 -52.92 19.86
N VAL A 458 0.36 -53.91 20.37
CA VAL A 458 1.83 -53.90 20.40
C VAL A 458 2.38 -53.75 18.98
N GLY A 459 3.34 -52.84 18.78
CA GLY A 459 3.93 -52.55 17.48
C GLY A 459 3.11 -51.59 16.60
N HIS A 460 1.89 -51.22 17.00
CA HIS A 460 1.07 -50.27 16.26
C HIS A 460 1.76 -48.90 16.15
N GLN A 461 1.63 -48.26 15.00
CA GLN A 461 2.22 -46.95 14.73
C GLN A 461 1.31 -45.86 15.29
N VAL A 462 1.74 -45.22 16.38
CA VAL A 462 1.04 -44.11 17.00
C VAL A 462 1.62 -42.80 16.48
N VAL A 463 0.78 -41.97 15.86
CA VAL A 463 1.08 -40.63 15.37
C VAL A 463 1.06 -39.65 16.53
N LEU A 464 2.12 -38.86 16.65
CA LEU A 464 2.27 -37.80 17.63
C LEU A 464 2.69 -36.51 16.95
N TYR A 465 2.13 -35.38 17.36
CA TYR A 465 2.56 -34.05 16.92
C TYR A 465 3.38 -33.41 18.03
N MET A 466 4.70 -33.59 17.96
CA MET A 466 5.61 -33.15 19.01
C MET A 466 6.07 -31.71 18.78
N PRO A 467 6.07 -30.84 19.80
CA PRO A 467 6.63 -29.50 19.67
C PRO A 467 8.13 -29.60 19.39
N VAL A 468 8.56 -29.09 18.25
CA VAL A 468 9.98 -28.93 17.88
C VAL A 468 10.24 -27.44 17.75
N ARG A 469 11.29 -26.95 18.41
CA ARG A 469 11.76 -25.58 18.19
C ARG A 469 12.33 -25.50 16.77
N VAL A 470 11.82 -24.57 15.97
CA VAL A 470 12.39 -24.30 14.65
C VAL A 470 13.84 -23.85 14.88
N GLY A 471 14.79 -24.50 14.21
CA GLY A 471 16.20 -24.14 14.33
C GLY A 471 16.40 -22.68 13.91
N ALA A 472 16.73 -21.81 14.87
CA ALA A 472 17.23 -20.49 14.57
C ALA A 472 18.67 -20.63 14.04
N ALA A 473 19.00 -19.96 12.94
CA ALA A 473 20.40 -19.85 12.56
C ALA A 473 21.15 -19.15 13.71
N PRO A 474 22.29 -19.68 14.19
CA PRO A 474 23.10 -18.96 15.18
C PRO A 474 23.54 -17.63 14.57
N ALA A 475 23.60 -16.57 15.38
CA ALA A 475 24.10 -15.27 14.94
C ALA A 475 25.44 -15.46 14.21
N PRO A 476 25.67 -14.84 13.03
CA PRO A 476 26.97 -14.89 12.39
C PRO A 476 27.97 -14.33 13.40
N ARG A 477 28.89 -15.19 13.85
CA ARG A 477 29.98 -14.75 14.72
C ARG A 477 30.75 -13.72 13.91
N GLY A 478 30.67 -12.46 14.32
CA GLY A 478 31.56 -11.43 13.82
C GLY A 478 32.98 -11.99 13.88
N ARG A 479 33.73 -11.90 12.78
CA ARG A 479 35.16 -12.21 12.77
C ARG A 479 35.78 -11.38 13.89
N ALA A 480 36.02 -11.99 15.04
CA ALA A 480 36.87 -11.43 16.05
C ALA A 480 38.20 -11.18 15.35
N SER A 481 38.57 -9.91 15.26
CA SER A 481 39.92 -9.50 14.87
C SER A 481 40.89 -10.40 15.61
N ALA A 482 41.65 -11.19 14.85
CA ALA A 482 42.71 -12.01 15.39
C ALA A 482 43.67 -11.05 16.10
N ARG A 483 43.60 -11.01 17.44
CA ARG A 483 44.66 -10.44 18.27
C ARG A 483 45.92 -11.23 17.93
N ASN A 484 46.79 -10.61 17.14
CA ASN A 484 48.17 -11.05 16.94
C ASN A 484 48.88 -10.97 18.31
N SER A 485 48.85 -12.06 19.07
CA SER A 485 49.81 -12.30 20.14
C SER A 485 51.04 -12.94 19.52
N SER A 486 51.98 -12.12 19.06
CA SER A 486 53.33 -12.57 18.71
C SER A 486 54.07 -12.96 19.98
N ASN A 487 53.95 -14.23 20.37
CA ASN A 487 54.82 -14.83 21.38
C ASN A 487 55.77 -15.80 20.68
N ALA A 488 56.92 -15.28 20.26
CA ALA A 488 57.99 -16.05 19.64
C ALA A 488 58.67 -16.95 20.69
N ARG A 489 58.25 -18.21 20.76
CA ARG A 489 59.00 -19.28 21.44
C ARG A 489 59.94 -19.93 20.42
N LYS A 490 61.25 -19.73 20.62
CA LYS A 490 62.33 -20.48 19.94
C LYS A 490 62.23 -21.99 20.29
N PRO A 491 62.42 -22.91 19.34
CA PRO A 491 62.49 -24.33 19.63
C PRO A 491 63.88 -24.72 20.16
N ALA A 492 63.91 -25.41 21.29
CA ALA A 492 65.10 -26.01 21.89
C ALA A 492 65.41 -27.35 21.22
N VAL A 493 66.64 -27.49 20.73
CA VAL A 493 67.20 -28.71 20.14
C VAL A 493 67.49 -29.72 21.25
N ARG A 494 66.92 -30.92 21.12
CA ARG A 494 67.12 -32.06 22.02
C ARG A 494 68.26 -32.92 21.45
N GLN A 495 69.47 -32.77 21.99
CA GLN A 495 70.59 -33.66 21.67
C GLN A 495 70.52 -34.90 22.57
N THR A 496 70.43 -36.06 21.92
CA THR A 496 70.50 -37.40 22.48
C THR A 496 71.94 -37.78 22.79
N ALA A 497 72.20 -38.22 24.03
CA ALA A 497 73.46 -38.77 24.48
C ALA A 497 73.66 -40.21 23.97
N THR A 498 74.79 -40.47 23.33
CA THR A 498 75.31 -41.80 23.01
C THR A 498 76.70 -42.02 23.62
N LYS A 499 76.96 -43.29 23.94
CA LYS A 499 78.00 -43.82 24.84
C LYS A 499 79.45 -43.69 24.32
N LYS A 500 80.36 -43.72 25.31
CA LYS A 500 81.83 -43.86 25.27
C LYS A 500 82.38 -44.92 24.29
N ALA A 501 83.52 -44.58 23.66
CA ALA A 501 84.72 -45.43 23.53
C ALA A 501 85.98 -44.53 23.28
N PRO A 502 87.22 -44.96 23.65
CA PRO A 502 88.31 -44.04 23.99
C PRO A 502 89.43 -43.96 22.93
N SER A 503 90.12 -42.81 22.85
CA SER A 503 91.40 -42.68 22.13
C SER A 503 92.28 -41.52 22.64
N LYS A 504 93.35 -41.90 23.35
CA LYS A 504 94.74 -41.38 23.37
C LYS A 504 95.03 -39.86 23.34
N ARG A 505 95.41 -39.34 24.52
CA ARG A 505 96.76 -38.84 24.93
C ARG A 505 97.60 -37.97 23.95
N SER A 506 97.76 -36.68 24.26
CA SER A 506 99.03 -35.88 24.33
C SER A 506 98.69 -34.39 24.58
N THR A 507 98.90 -33.83 25.77
CA THR A 507 100.06 -33.03 26.26
C THR A 507 100.33 -31.67 25.58
N SER A 508 100.48 -30.66 26.45
CA SER A 508 101.06 -29.31 26.26
C SER A 508 100.11 -28.25 25.65
N THR A 509 100.06 -26.99 26.09
CA THR A 509 100.95 -26.21 26.96
C THR A 509 100.19 -25.01 27.55
N THR A 510 100.59 -24.69 28.77
CA THR A 510 100.35 -23.50 29.58
C THR A 510 100.64 -22.18 28.83
N LYS A 511 99.77 -21.17 28.91
CA LYS A 511 100.17 -19.80 29.33
C LYS A 511 98.99 -18.86 29.61
N LYS A 512 98.90 -18.49 30.89
CA LYS A 512 98.45 -17.19 31.42
C LYS A 512 98.91 -16.02 30.54
N LYS A 513 98.04 -15.03 30.32
CA LYS A 513 98.19 -13.70 30.95
C LYS A 513 96.99 -12.80 30.64
N ARG A 514 96.44 -12.28 31.75
CA ARG A 514 95.67 -11.05 31.97
C ARG A 514 94.31 -10.90 31.32
#